data_AF-A0A3M1EHF1-F1
#
_entry.id   AF-A0A3M1EHF1-F1
#
_cell.length_a   1.000
_cell.length_b   1.000
_cell.length_c   1.000
_cell.angle_alpha   90.00
_cell.angle_beta   90.00
_cell.angle_gamma   90.00
#
_symmetry.space_group_name_H-M   'P 1'
#
loop_
_entity.id
_entity.type
_entity.pdbx_description
1 polymer ?
#
loop_
_entity_poly.entity_id
_entity_poly.type
_entity_poly.pdbx_seq_one_letter_code
_entity_poly.pdbx_strand_id
1 'polypeptide(L)'
;MATTRSVTLDVSATGEGYGGDIDLLAEGTMTLGAAFGATLDLHGGPGSDGFAGDGGFLTLFGEAGLTLAAFVKAHGGGASDIGGYGGDIDIESGGDLSIEEDIHAFGGSPDGDGGSLFLDAAGTLTITGDIDLSGNGTDSGGGDIDLTAGETMQITGSIDASGKSFDGGFIRLEALRDLAISGNLLADGGGDGGDGGDITIISRGGDLDLLALVRAKGENGGGRGGTIDLEGCNVTLAATGTLDTRQPEGRNTITGRTTITIAGTMQAGGANTLRYRETLPLITGSVTPPPEVIEDPTLCACTDADGDGAGDACDNCPDVANPDQSDMDGDTIGDLCDNCPETANPDQTDGDGDGFGSVCDCNDEDDTINPDAPEFCDDGIDNDCDGSIDAEDELCPSCSAKISGQGGVSPLFFLLFLPIIGSRYLLHRRRSHP
;
A
#
# COMPACT_ATOMS: atom_id res chain seq x y z
N MET A 1 31.61 -3.34 7.58
CA MET A 1 31.39 -4.77 7.89
C MET A 1 30.05 -4.84 8.59
N ALA A 2 28.98 -5.19 7.88
CA ALA A 2 27.70 -5.49 8.51
C ALA A 2 27.90 -6.78 9.32
N THR A 3 27.99 -6.67 10.64
CA THR A 3 27.96 -7.84 11.51
C THR A 3 26.55 -8.39 11.47
N THR A 4 26.32 -9.46 10.70
CA THR A 4 25.12 -10.28 10.82
C THR A 4 25.00 -10.71 12.28
N ARG A 5 23.99 -10.21 12.98
CA ARG A 5 23.64 -10.66 14.33
C ARG A 5 22.50 -11.65 14.19
N SER A 6 22.82 -12.95 14.17
CA SER A 6 21.80 -13.99 14.23
C SER A 6 21.26 -14.06 15.66
N VAL A 7 19.97 -13.76 15.84
CA VAL A 7 19.25 -14.03 17.08
C VAL A 7 18.31 -15.19 16.81
N THR A 8 18.48 -16.29 17.53
CA THR A 8 17.48 -17.38 17.52
C THR A 8 16.41 -17.01 18.53
N LEU A 9 15.23 -16.67 18.04
CA LEU A 9 14.07 -16.34 18.83
C LEU A 9 13.05 -17.47 18.65
N ASP A 10 12.83 -18.26 19.69
CA ASP A 10 11.65 -19.11 19.82
C ASP A 10 10.70 -18.31 20.72
N VAL A 11 9.75 -17.62 20.11
CA VAL A 11 8.83 -16.73 20.81
C VAL A 11 7.45 -17.34 20.72
N SER A 12 6.94 -17.71 21.87
CA SER A 12 5.59 -18.19 22.07
C SER A 12 4.91 -17.29 23.08
N ALA A 13 3.81 -16.65 22.68
CA ALA A 13 3.07 -15.72 23.52
C ALA A 13 1.63 -16.22 23.77
N THR A 14 1.48 -17.49 24.10
CA THR A 14 0.16 -18.10 24.30
C THR A 14 -0.43 -17.76 25.67
N GLY A 15 -1.65 -17.23 25.71
CA GLY A 15 -2.43 -17.04 26.93
C GLY A 15 -3.86 -17.57 26.78
N GLU A 16 -4.57 -17.85 27.89
CA GLU A 16 -5.96 -18.37 27.91
C GLU A 16 -7.01 -17.45 27.23
N GLY A 17 -6.58 -16.33 26.64
CA GLY A 17 -7.47 -15.37 25.97
C GLY A 17 -6.84 -14.55 24.84
N TYR A 18 -5.52 -14.46 24.70
CA TYR A 18 -4.91 -13.63 23.65
C TYR A 18 -3.49 -14.11 23.32
N GLY A 19 -3.17 -14.16 22.03
CA GLY A 19 -1.93 -14.68 21.45
C GLY A 19 -0.67 -13.81 21.65
N GLY A 20 -0.80 -12.68 22.35
CA GLY A 20 0.31 -11.79 22.72
C GLY A 20 0.83 -10.95 21.55
N ASP A 21 1.86 -10.15 21.80
CA ASP A 21 2.40 -9.19 20.83
C ASP A 21 3.89 -9.45 20.60
N ILE A 22 4.33 -9.45 19.35
CA ILE A 22 5.74 -9.56 18.97
C ILE A 22 6.08 -8.45 17.99
N ASP A 23 7.00 -7.57 18.41
CA ASP A 23 7.57 -6.52 17.55
C ASP A 23 9.06 -6.79 17.33
N LEU A 24 9.45 -7.00 16.07
CA LEU A 24 10.85 -7.13 15.67
C LEU A 24 11.22 -6.03 14.68
N LEU A 25 12.28 -5.28 14.99
CA LEU A 25 12.75 -4.15 14.18
C LEU A 25 14.24 -4.33 13.84
N ALA A 26 14.61 -4.13 12.59
CA ALA A 26 16.00 -4.16 12.14
C ALA A 26 16.34 -2.93 11.27
N GLU A 27 17.41 -2.21 11.63
CA GLU A 27 18.02 -1.11 10.85
C GLU A 27 18.75 -1.60 9.57
N GLY A 28 18.39 -2.78 9.07
CA GLY A 28 19.05 -3.42 7.94
C GLY A 28 18.26 -4.66 7.52
N THR A 29 18.89 -5.58 6.81
CA THR A 29 18.19 -6.78 6.35
C THR A 29 17.81 -7.69 7.52
N MET A 30 16.52 -8.02 7.63
CA MET A 30 16.01 -9.03 8.56
C MET A 30 15.89 -10.38 7.85
N THR A 31 16.38 -11.44 8.49
CA THR A 31 16.13 -12.81 8.03
C THR A 31 15.68 -13.64 9.22
N LEU A 32 14.42 -14.07 9.20
CA LEU A 32 13.86 -15.01 10.17
C LEU A 32 13.96 -16.41 9.56
N GLY A 33 15.07 -17.09 9.83
CA GLY A 33 15.43 -18.35 9.16
C GLY A 33 15.08 -19.61 9.94
N ALA A 34 14.75 -20.67 9.20
CA ALA A 34 14.56 -22.03 9.70
C ALA A 34 15.86 -22.69 10.20
N ALA A 35 16.23 -22.42 11.46
CA ALA A 35 17.01 -23.41 12.21
C ALA A 35 16.07 -24.59 12.59
N PHE A 36 15.72 -25.45 11.61
CA PHE A 36 14.85 -26.63 11.74
C PHE A 36 13.51 -26.36 12.46
N GLY A 37 12.51 -25.89 11.72
CA GLY A 37 11.14 -25.74 12.26
C GLY A 37 10.97 -24.53 13.16
N ALA A 38 11.69 -23.44 12.89
CA ALA A 38 11.45 -22.16 13.55
C ALA A 38 10.00 -21.75 13.28
N THR A 39 9.25 -21.55 14.35
CA THR A 39 7.86 -21.09 14.32
C THR A 39 7.78 -19.83 15.14
N LEU A 40 7.09 -18.82 14.63
CA LEU A 40 6.67 -17.67 15.40
C LEU A 40 5.25 -17.91 15.86
N ASP A 41 5.04 -18.11 17.17
CA ASP A 41 3.78 -18.65 17.68
C ASP A 41 3.04 -17.69 18.61
N LEU A 42 2.03 -17.03 18.06
CA LEU A 42 1.12 -16.10 18.68
C LEU A 42 -0.33 -16.63 18.66
N HIS A 43 -0.55 -17.95 18.72
CA HIS A 43 -1.92 -18.46 18.70
C HIS A 43 -2.69 -18.15 19.99
N GLY A 44 -3.99 -17.95 19.84
CA GLY A 44 -4.90 -17.81 20.96
C GLY A 44 -4.99 -19.09 21.78
N GLY A 45 -4.96 -18.97 23.11
CA GLY A 45 -5.07 -20.13 23.99
C GLY A 45 -6.48 -20.72 24.05
N PRO A 46 -6.62 -21.94 24.61
CA PRO A 46 -7.90 -22.59 24.76
C PRO A 46 -8.81 -21.84 25.75
N GLY A 47 -10.09 -21.77 25.44
CA GLY A 47 -11.10 -21.14 26.29
C GLY A 47 -11.50 -22.01 27.49
N SER A 48 -11.52 -21.42 28.70
CA SER A 48 -11.98 -22.11 29.92
C SER A 48 -13.41 -21.76 30.35
N ASP A 49 -14.02 -20.75 29.74
CA ASP A 49 -15.39 -20.26 29.99
C ASP A 49 -16.30 -20.27 28.76
N GLY A 50 -15.90 -20.98 27.70
CA GLY A 50 -16.66 -21.14 26.45
C GLY A 50 -16.14 -20.30 25.29
N PHE A 51 -15.32 -19.27 25.55
CA PHE A 51 -14.71 -18.40 24.55
C PHE A 51 -13.22 -18.69 24.42
N ALA A 52 -12.74 -18.88 23.20
CA ALA A 52 -11.31 -19.02 22.94
C ALA A 52 -10.61 -17.67 22.90
N GLY A 53 -9.29 -17.71 23.06
CA GLY A 53 -8.48 -16.52 22.87
C GLY A 53 -8.22 -16.19 21.41
N ASP A 54 -8.02 -14.91 21.13
CA ASP A 54 -7.71 -14.43 19.78
C ASP A 54 -6.23 -14.66 19.45
N GLY A 55 -5.94 -14.73 18.15
CA GLY A 55 -4.58 -14.64 17.64
C GLY A 55 -3.90 -13.33 18.07
N GLY A 56 -2.57 -13.35 18.13
CA GLY A 56 -1.78 -12.20 18.56
C GLY A 56 -1.46 -11.18 17.46
N PHE A 57 -0.75 -10.12 17.84
CA PHE A 57 -0.22 -9.07 16.95
C PHE A 57 1.25 -9.38 16.62
N LEU A 58 1.58 -9.41 15.33
CA LEU A 58 2.95 -9.56 14.85
C LEU A 58 3.35 -8.35 14.01
N THR A 59 4.33 -7.58 14.47
CA THR A 59 4.95 -6.51 13.69
C THR A 59 6.39 -6.87 13.34
N LEU A 60 6.71 -6.89 12.05
CA LEU A 60 8.07 -7.07 11.55
C LEU A 60 8.49 -5.90 10.66
N PHE A 61 9.65 -5.30 10.94
CA PHE A 61 10.19 -4.21 10.12
C PHE A 61 11.67 -4.43 9.79
N GLY A 62 12.02 -4.38 8.50
CA GLY A 62 13.40 -4.42 8.01
C GLY A 62 13.72 -3.24 7.10
N GLU A 63 14.61 -2.33 7.51
CA GLU A 63 14.91 -1.10 6.76
C GLU A 63 15.49 -1.34 5.35
N ALA A 64 16.20 -2.44 5.12
CA ALA A 64 16.86 -2.71 3.83
C ALA A 64 16.30 -3.93 3.07
N GLY A 65 15.44 -4.73 3.70
CA GLY A 65 14.98 -6.01 3.16
C GLY A 65 14.53 -6.97 4.26
N LEU A 66 13.59 -7.86 3.96
CA LEU A 66 13.07 -8.84 4.90
C LEU A 66 12.85 -10.20 4.23
N THR A 67 13.36 -11.26 4.85
CA THR A 67 13.07 -12.65 4.45
C THR A 67 12.47 -13.39 5.64
N LEU A 68 11.21 -13.80 5.50
CA LEU A 68 10.50 -14.66 6.44
C LEU A 68 10.54 -16.10 5.94
N ALA A 69 11.51 -16.86 6.44
CA ALA A 69 11.68 -18.28 6.18
C ALA A 69 11.37 -19.12 7.44
N ALA A 70 10.41 -18.64 8.23
CA ALA A 70 9.89 -19.28 9.42
C ALA A 70 8.36 -19.31 9.34
N PHE A 71 7.77 -20.40 9.82
CA PHE A 71 6.32 -20.56 9.83
C PHE A 71 5.70 -19.61 10.86
N VAL A 72 4.66 -18.86 10.49
CA VAL A 72 3.96 -17.94 11.41
C VAL A 72 2.61 -18.52 11.81
N LYS A 73 2.37 -18.58 13.13
CA LYS A 73 1.08 -18.93 13.72
C LYS A 73 0.57 -17.74 14.49
N ALA A 74 -0.49 -17.13 14.01
CA ALA A 74 -1.29 -16.15 14.75
C ALA A 74 -2.77 -16.53 14.69
N HIS A 75 -3.10 -17.82 14.63
CA HIS A 75 -4.50 -18.26 14.51
C HIS A 75 -5.27 -18.16 15.82
N GLY A 76 -6.59 -18.06 15.72
CA GLY A 76 -7.49 -18.07 16.87
C GLY A 76 -7.48 -19.38 17.65
N GLY A 77 -7.73 -19.29 18.96
CA GLY A 77 -7.77 -20.44 19.85
C GLY A 77 -9.02 -21.30 19.69
N GLY A 78 -9.00 -22.48 20.30
CA GLY A 78 -10.14 -23.40 20.34
C GLY A 78 -10.92 -23.38 21.65
N ALA A 79 -12.26 -23.37 21.62
CA ALA A 79 -13.11 -23.50 22.80
C ALA A 79 -14.32 -24.43 22.56
N SER A 80 -15.27 -24.46 23.51
CA SER A 80 -16.48 -25.29 23.39
C SER A 80 -17.61 -24.58 22.64
N ASP A 81 -17.66 -23.25 22.69
CA ASP A 81 -18.81 -22.49 22.22
C ASP A 81 -18.42 -21.53 21.09
N ILE A 82 -17.37 -20.71 21.25
CA ILE A 82 -16.92 -19.74 20.23
C ILE A 82 -15.38 -19.78 20.13
N GLY A 83 -14.87 -19.91 18.90
CA GLY A 83 -13.45 -19.83 18.56
C GLY A 83 -12.93 -18.39 18.57
N GLY A 84 -11.61 -18.22 18.73
CA GLY A 84 -11.00 -16.90 18.72
C GLY A 84 -10.88 -16.34 17.31
N TYR A 85 -10.73 -15.04 17.19
CA TYR A 85 -10.37 -14.40 15.93
C TYR A 85 -8.96 -14.80 15.50
N GLY A 86 -8.72 -14.86 14.20
CA GLY A 86 -7.36 -14.82 13.66
C GLY A 86 -6.63 -13.56 14.10
N GLY A 87 -5.31 -13.63 14.14
CA GLY A 87 -4.43 -12.54 14.57
C GLY A 87 -4.13 -11.55 13.45
N ASP A 88 -3.46 -10.47 13.84
CA ASP A 88 -3.15 -9.35 12.98
C ASP A 88 -1.64 -9.27 12.75
N ILE A 89 -1.23 -9.24 11.49
CA ILE A 89 0.17 -9.35 11.10
C ILE A 89 0.53 -8.19 10.18
N ASP A 90 1.50 -7.39 10.59
CA ASP A 90 2.05 -6.26 9.84
C ASP A 90 3.53 -6.53 9.54
N ILE A 91 3.89 -6.59 8.26
CA ILE A 91 5.29 -6.81 7.83
C ILE A 91 5.67 -5.74 6.81
N GLU A 92 6.67 -4.94 7.14
CA GLU A 92 7.16 -3.86 6.29
C GLU A 92 8.67 -4.05 6.00
N SER A 93 9.04 -3.80 4.75
CA SER A 93 10.41 -3.89 4.26
C SER A 93 10.76 -2.67 3.43
N GLY A 94 11.81 -1.94 3.82
CA GLY A 94 12.37 -0.84 3.01
C GLY A 94 13.16 -1.29 1.76
N GLY A 95 13.14 -2.59 1.46
CA GLY A 95 13.64 -3.19 0.22
C GLY A 95 12.81 -4.42 -0.14
N ASP A 96 13.43 -5.46 -0.68
CA ASP A 96 12.72 -6.71 -1.04
C ASP A 96 12.11 -7.42 0.17
N LEU A 97 10.90 -7.94 0.02
CA LEU A 97 10.21 -8.78 1.00
C LEU A 97 9.97 -10.18 0.43
N SER A 98 10.40 -11.21 1.14
CA SER A 98 10.17 -12.60 0.76
C SER A 98 9.52 -13.39 1.88
N ILE A 99 8.37 -14.01 1.57
CA ILE A 99 7.64 -14.95 2.42
C ILE A 99 7.88 -16.36 1.88
N GLU A 100 8.83 -17.08 2.49
CA GLU A 100 9.26 -18.39 2.00
C GLU A 100 8.45 -19.56 2.57
N GLU A 101 7.91 -19.39 3.78
CA GLU A 101 7.12 -20.38 4.53
C GLU A 101 5.73 -19.85 4.86
N ASP A 102 4.83 -20.73 5.30
CA ASP A 102 3.41 -20.38 5.44
C ASP A 102 3.13 -19.40 6.60
N ILE A 103 2.08 -18.59 6.42
CA ILE A 103 1.50 -17.70 7.43
C ILE A 103 0.07 -18.15 7.73
N HIS A 104 -0.19 -18.49 8.98
CA HIS A 104 -1.50 -18.94 9.45
C HIS A 104 -2.08 -17.95 10.46
N ALA A 105 -3.06 -17.16 10.04
CA ALA A 105 -3.88 -16.30 10.91
C ALA A 105 -5.38 -16.59 10.72
N PHE A 106 -5.73 -17.85 10.50
CA PHE A 106 -7.10 -18.31 10.37
C PHE A 106 -7.86 -18.32 11.72
N GLY A 107 -9.18 -18.39 11.66
CA GLY A 107 -10.06 -18.38 12.83
C GLY A 107 -10.02 -19.63 13.71
N GLY A 108 -10.33 -19.44 14.99
CA GLY A 108 -10.40 -20.49 16.00
C GLY A 108 -11.61 -21.41 15.87
N SER A 109 -11.57 -22.57 16.54
CA SER A 109 -12.70 -23.52 16.58
C SER A 109 -13.57 -23.32 17.84
N PRO A 110 -14.88 -23.62 17.81
CA PRO A 110 -15.65 -24.15 16.68
C PRO A 110 -15.95 -23.08 15.61
N ASP A 111 -16.09 -21.81 15.99
CA ASP A 111 -16.48 -20.70 15.12
C ASP A 111 -15.58 -19.48 15.37
N GLY A 112 -14.81 -19.02 14.39
CA GLY A 112 -13.94 -17.85 14.52
C GLY A 112 -13.63 -17.22 13.17
N ASP A 113 -13.62 -15.88 13.11
CA ASP A 113 -13.33 -15.16 11.87
C ASP A 113 -11.83 -15.18 11.55
N GLY A 114 -11.51 -15.03 10.27
CA GLY A 114 -10.14 -14.85 9.80
C GLY A 114 -9.47 -13.59 10.36
N GLY A 115 -8.14 -13.61 10.42
CA GLY A 115 -7.33 -12.47 10.86
C GLY A 115 -6.99 -11.50 9.73
N SER A 116 -6.06 -10.59 9.98
CA SER A 116 -5.59 -9.62 8.99
C SER A 116 -4.10 -9.73 8.70
N LEU A 117 -3.71 -9.43 7.46
CA LEU A 117 -2.32 -9.41 7.02
C LEU A 117 -2.03 -8.20 6.13
N PHE A 118 -1.09 -7.37 6.56
CA PHE A 118 -0.52 -6.30 5.78
C PHE A 118 0.93 -6.60 5.44
N LEU A 119 1.27 -6.66 4.15
CA LEU A 119 2.65 -6.74 3.69
C LEU A 119 2.98 -5.52 2.82
N ASP A 120 4.04 -4.82 3.18
CA ASP A 120 4.55 -3.69 2.39
C ASP A 120 6.04 -3.88 2.08
N ALA A 121 6.36 -3.87 0.79
CA ALA A 121 7.72 -3.99 0.29
C ALA A 121 8.04 -2.79 -0.59
N ALA A 122 9.02 -1.97 -0.21
CA ALA A 122 9.50 -0.89 -1.06
C ALA A 122 10.17 -1.42 -2.35
N GLY A 123 10.64 -2.68 -2.34
CA GLY A 123 11.19 -3.37 -3.50
C GLY A 123 10.24 -4.44 -4.05
N THR A 124 10.79 -5.60 -4.39
CA THR A 124 10.03 -6.75 -4.89
C THR A 124 9.40 -7.54 -3.74
N LEU A 125 8.12 -7.94 -3.89
CA LEU A 125 7.43 -8.87 -2.99
C LEU A 125 7.35 -10.27 -3.60
N THR A 126 7.89 -11.28 -2.92
CA THR A 126 7.81 -12.68 -3.34
C THR A 126 7.14 -13.54 -2.27
N ILE A 127 6.08 -14.27 -2.63
CA ILE A 127 5.36 -15.17 -1.74
C ILE A 127 5.41 -16.59 -2.32
N THR A 128 6.09 -17.50 -1.61
CA THR A 128 6.13 -18.92 -1.94
C THR A 128 5.40 -19.80 -0.93
N GLY A 129 5.34 -19.37 0.33
CA GLY A 129 4.51 -20.02 1.36
C GLY A 129 3.02 -19.77 1.14
N ASP A 130 2.20 -20.68 1.65
CA ASP A 130 0.75 -20.50 1.66
C ASP A 130 0.34 -19.52 2.77
N ILE A 131 -0.70 -18.71 2.54
CA ILE A 131 -1.26 -17.77 3.50
C ILE A 131 -2.70 -18.18 3.77
N ASP A 132 -3.02 -18.51 5.02
CA ASP A 132 -4.35 -18.89 5.47
C ASP A 132 -4.88 -17.91 6.50
N LEU A 133 -5.85 -17.11 6.06
CA LEU A 133 -6.64 -16.14 6.82
C LEU A 133 -8.11 -16.54 6.80
N SER A 134 -8.42 -17.82 6.54
CA SER A 134 -9.80 -18.25 6.40
C SER A 134 -10.53 -18.23 7.76
N GLY A 135 -11.85 -18.04 7.70
CA GLY A 135 -12.70 -18.29 8.87
C GLY A 135 -12.70 -19.76 9.24
N ASN A 136 -13.20 -20.10 10.41
CA ASN A 136 -13.37 -21.48 10.86
C ASN A 136 -14.77 -21.68 11.44
N GLY A 137 -15.38 -22.83 11.19
CA GLY A 137 -16.69 -23.16 11.74
C GLY A 137 -17.90 -22.94 10.84
N THR A 138 -19.02 -22.75 11.53
CA THR A 138 -20.38 -22.60 11.02
C THR A 138 -20.97 -21.21 11.19
N ASP A 139 -20.24 -20.26 11.80
CA ASP A 139 -20.63 -18.85 11.93
C ASP A 139 -19.41 -17.93 11.79
N SER A 140 -18.62 -18.06 10.70
CA SER A 140 -17.44 -17.21 10.48
C SER A 140 -17.25 -16.66 9.07
N GLY A 141 -16.73 -15.43 9.03
CA GLY A 141 -16.29 -14.69 7.85
C GLY A 141 -14.81 -14.92 7.54
N GLY A 142 -14.43 -14.57 6.31
CA GLY A 142 -13.03 -14.59 5.87
C GLY A 142 -12.21 -13.42 6.44
N GLY A 143 -10.88 -13.55 6.40
CA GLY A 143 -9.94 -12.51 6.83
C GLY A 143 -9.59 -11.50 5.74
N ASP A 144 -8.73 -10.55 6.08
CA ASP A 144 -8.37 -9.42 5.22
C ASP A 144 -6.87 -9.44 4.89
N ILE A 145 -6.52 -9.20 3.63
CA ILE A 145 -5.12 -9.10 3.20
C ILE A 145 -4.91 -7.94 2.24
N ASP A 146 -3.88 -7.14 2.54
CA ASP A 146 -3.44 -6.03 1.70
C ASP A 146 -1.93 -6.13 1.48
N LEU A 147 -1.53 -6.31 0.21
CA LEU A 147 -0.16 -6.53 -0.21
C LEU A 147 0.28 -5.42 -1.16
N THR A 148 1.35 -4.73 -0.82
CA THR A 148 1.94 -3.68 -1.65
C THR A 148 3.40 -4.00 -2.01
N ALA A 149 3.77 -3.77 -3.28
CA ALA A 149 5.13 -3.87 -3.78
C ALA A 149 5.52 -2.61 -4.58
N GLY A 150 6.60 -1.95 -4.17
CA GLY A 150 7.20 -0.81 -4.86
C GLY A 150 7.86 -1.18 -6.19
N GLU A 151 8.09 -2.48 -6.44
CA GLU A 151 8.51 -2.97 -7.75
C GLU A 151 7.58 -4.09 -8.23
N THR A 152 8.10 -5.32 -8.36
CA THR A 152 7.36 -6.47 -8.87
C THR A 152 6.76 -7.28 -7.74
N MET A 153 5.66 -7.98 -8.03
CA MET A 153 5.05 -8.92 -7.08
C MET A 153 4.91 -10.31 -7.72
N GLN A 154 5.38 -11.34 -7.02
CA GLN A 154 5.30 -12.73 -7.44
C GLN A 154 4.64 -13.59 -6.37
N ILE A 155 3.49 -14.19 -6.70
CA ILE A 155 2.74 -15.05 -5.78
C ILE A 155 2.66 -16.46 -6.38
N THR A 156 3.32 -17.40 -5.71
CA THR A 156 3.32 -18.82 -6.08
C THR A 156 2.64 -19.70 -5.03
N GLY A 157 2.66 -19.27 -3.76
CA GLY A 157 1.83 -19.84 -2.69
C GLY A 157 0.36 -19.42 -2.83
N SER A 158 -0.54 -20.20 -2.23
CA SER A 158 -1.97 -19.89 -2.24
C SER A 158 -2.33 -18.94 -1.10
N ILE A 159 -3.32 -18.08 -1.32
CA ILE A 159 -3.88 -17.16 -0.33
C ILE A 159 -5.35 -17.53 -0.13
N ASP A 160 -5.74 -17.90 1.08
CA ASP A 160 -7.11 -18.24 1.45
C ASP A 160 -7.64 -17.26 2.51
N ALA A 161 -8.52 -16.38 2.08
CA ALA A 161 -9.31 -15.46 2.88
C ALA A 161 -10.80 -15.86 2.85
N SER A 162 -11.13 -17.13 2.63
CA SER A 162 -12.52 -17.56 2.51
C SER A 162 -13.24 -17.59 3.86
N GLY A 163 -14.50 -17.17 3.86
CA GLY A 163 -15.44 -17.43 4.93
C GLY A 163 -15.94 -18.88 4.89
N LYS A 164 -16.51 -19.36 5.99
CA LYS A 164 -17.10 -20.71 6.05
C LYS A 164 -18.61 -20.68 6.10
N SER A 165 -19.22 -19.76 6.85
CA SER A 165 -20.67 -19.59 6.94
C SER A 165 -21.18 -18.16 6.74
N PHE A 166 -20.26 -17.21 6.72
CA PHE A 166 -20.51 -15.84 6.32
C PHE A 166 -19.72 -15.51 5.05
N ASP A 167 -19.60 -14.22 4.81
CA ASP A 167 -19.03 -13.66 3.61
C ASP A 167 -17.53 -14.00 3.49
N GLY A 168 -17.07 -14.12 2.25
CA GLY A 168 -15.65 -14.17 1.95
C GLY A 168 -14.96 -12.87 2.36
N GLY A 169 -13.66 -12.97 2.63
CA GLY A 169 -12.83 -11.85 3.03
C GLY A 169 -12.38 -10.96 1.88
N PHE A 170 -11.42 -10.09 2.16
CA PHE A 170 -10.90 -9.11 1.21
C PHE A 170 -9.45 -9.42 0.84
N ILE A 171 -9.16 -9.45 -0.46
CA ILE A 171 -7.79 -9.61 -0.99
C ILE A 171 -7.46 -8.41 -1.86
N ARG A 172 -6.52 -7.57 -1.42
CA ARG A 172 -5.99 -6.45 -2.22
C ARG A 172 -4.50 -6.68 -2.50
N LEU A 173 -4.14 -6.66 -3.78
CA LEU A 173 -2.77 -6.79 -4.26
C LEU A 173 -2.43 -5.60 -5.15
N GLU A 174 -1.33 -4.92 -4.85
CA GLU A 174 -0.89 -3.74 -5.58
C GLU A 174 0.62 -3.79 -5.84
N ALA A 175 1.03 -3.74 -7.10
CA ALA A 175 2.43 -3.65 -7.49
C ALA A 175 2.65 -2.44 -8.41
N LEU A 176 3.75 -1.71 -8.22
CA LEU A 176 4.10 -0.62 -9.13
C LEU A 176 4.54 -1.12 -10.51
N ARG A 177 5.13 -2.32 -10.57
CA ARG A 177 5.56 -2.98 -11.83
C ARG A 177 4.81 -4.31 -12.01
N ASP A 178 5.45 -5.28 -12.64
CA ASP A 178 4.82 -6.55 -13.02
C ASP A 178 4.27 -7.32 -11.83
N LEU A 179 3.08 -7.89 -12.00
CA LEU A 179 2.41 -8.74 -11.02
C LEU A 179 2.12 -10.10 -11.64
N ALA A 180 2.73 -11.17 -11.09
CA ALA A 180 2.56 -12.53 -11.55
C ALA A 180 1.98 -13.43 -10.46
N ILE A 181 0.85 -14.10 -10.77
CA ILE A 181 0.15 -15.00 -9.84
C ILE A 181 0.05 -16.40 -10.44
N SER A 182 0.60 -17.37 -9.72
CA SER A 182 0.52 -18.80 -10.03
C SER A 182 0.02 -19.66 -8.86
N GLY A 183 -0.11 -19.09 -7.66
CA GLY A 183 -0.87 -19.67 -6.54
C GLY A 183 -2.34 -19.24 -6.56
N ASN A 184 -3.21 -19.98 -5.88
CA ASN A 184 -4.65 -19.68 -5.89
C ASN A 184 -4.98 -18.54 -4.93
N LEU A 185 -5.95 -17.70 -5.27
CA LEU A 185 -6.52 -16.68 -4.39
C LEU A 185 -7.99 -17.02 -4.12
N LEU A 186 -8.35 -17.21 -2.85
CA LEU A 186 -9.68 -17.66 -2.45
C LEU A 186 -10.29 -16.68 -1.45
N ALA A 187 -11.45 -16.13 -1.78
CA ALA A 187 -12.29 -15.29 -0.91
C ALA A 187 -13.74 -15.78 -1.04
N ASP A 188 -13.95 -17.08 -0.93
CA ASP A 188 -15.29 -17.66 -1.04
C ASP A 188 -16.14 -17.29 0.17
N GLY A 189 -17.43 -17.03 -0.05
CA GLY A 189 -18.44 -17.18 0.98
C GLY A 189 -18.85 -18.64 1.11
N GLY A 190 -19.15 -19.07 2.32
CA GLY A 190 -19.68 -20.41 2.59
C GLY A 190 -20.88 -20.33 3.52
N GLY A 191 -21.61 -21.45 3.68
CA GLY A 191 -22.69 -21.68 4.67
C GLY A 191 -23.82 -20.64 4.70
N ASP A 192 -25.01 -20.98 5.20
CA ASP A 192 -26.15 -20.08 5.51
C ASP A 192 -26.48 -18.86 4.59
N GLY A 193 -26.02 -18.86 3.34
CA GLY A 193 -26.16 -17.76 2.40
C GLY A 193 -25.01 -16.74 2.37
N GLY A 194 -23.81 -17.07 2.85
CA GLY A 194 -22.63 -16.21 2.78
C GLY A 194 -22.28 -15.77 1.35
N ASP A 195 -21.99 -14.49 1.19
CA ASP A 195 -21.65 -13.86 -0.08
C ASP A 195 -20.15 -14.07 -0.40
N GLY A 196 -19.79 -14.13 -1.69
CA GLY A 196 -18.38 -14.09 -2.07
C GLY A 196 -17.73 -12.77 -1.68
N GLY A 197 -16.45 -12.81 -1.33
CA GLY A 197 -15.66 -11.63 -0.96
C GLY A 197 -15.21 -10.78 -2.16
N ASP A 198 -14.25 -9.91 -1.92
CA ASP A 198 -13.73 -8.98 -2.92
C ASP A 198 -12.24 -9.19 -3.15
N ILE A 199 -11.85 -9.36 -4.42
CA ILE A 199 -10.46 -9.54 -4.82
C ILE A 199 -10.07 -8.45 -5.81
N THR A 200 -9.12 -7.59 -5.46
CA THR A 200 -8.59 -6.51 -6.29
C THR A 200 -7.11 -6.73 -6.55
N ILE A 201 -6.70 -6.72 -7.82
CA ILE A 201 -5.32 -6.98 -8.23
C ILE A 201 -4.89 -5.92 -9.22
N ILE A 202 -3.92 -5.09 -8.84
CA ILE A 202 -3.50 -3.91 -9.60
C ILE A 202 -2.01 -3.99 -9.86
N SER A 203 -1.63 -3.97 -11.14
CA SER A 203 -0.29 -3.62 -11.59
C SER A 203 -0.33 -2.20 -12.17
N ARG A 204 0.30 -1.23 -11.50
CA ARG A 204 0.20 0.20 -11.83
C ARG A 204 1.04 0.65 -13.03
N GLY A 205 2.20 0.05 -13.24
CA GLY A 205 3.08 0.36 -14.37
C GLY A 205 3.56 -0.88 -15.14
N GLY A 206 3.05 -2.07 -14.79
CA GLY A 206 3.52 -3.33 -15.36
C GLY A 206 2.43 -4.24 -15.93
N ASP A 207 2.87 -5.42 -16.31
CA ASP A 207 2.00 -6.48 -16.82
C ASP A 207 1.39 -7.29 -15.66
N LEU A 208 0.16 -7.76 -15.86
CA LEU A 208 -0.54 -8.63 -14.93
C LEU A 208 -0.74 -10.01 -15.56
N ASP A 209 0.01 -11.00 -15.08
CA ASP A 209 -0.05 -12.38 -15.54
C ASP A 209 -0.72 -13.28 -14.49
N LEU A 210 -1.89 -13.84 -14.84
CA LEU A 210 -2.63 -14.75 -13.97
C LEU A 210 -2.69 -16.17 -14.56
N LEU A 211 -2.05 -17.11 -13.85
CA LEU A 211 -1.93 -18.52 -14.21
C LEU A 211 -2.75 -19.45 -13.32
N ALA A 212 -3.40 -18.93 -12.28
CA ALA A 212 -4.06 -19.69 -11.22
C ALA A 212 -5.57 -19.42 -11.09
N LEU A 213 -6.20 -20.09 -10.13
CA LEU A 213 -7.59 -19.82 -9.75
C LEU A 213 -7.67 -18.60 -8.83
N VAL A 214 -8.51 -17.64 -9.21
CA VAL A 214 -8.97 -16.54 -8.35
C VAL A 214 -10.48 -16.74 -8.17
N ARG A 215 -10.93 -16.92 -6.93
CA ARG A 215 -12.30 -17.31 -6.65
C ARG A 215 -12.89 -16.52 -5.50
N ALA A 216 -14.05 -15.91 -5.76
CA ALA A 216 -14.86 -15.20 -4.80
C ALA A 216 -16.35 -15.53 -5.06
N LYS A 217 -16.69 -16.83 -5.04
CA LYS A 217 -18.10 -17.25 -5.21
C LYS A 217 -18.84 -17.17 -3.88
N GLY A 218 -20.15 -16.98 -3.95
CA GLY A 218 -21.03 -17.17 -2.79
C GLY A 218 -21.42 -18.63 -2.58
N GLU A 219 -22.11 -18.86 -1.47
CA GLU A 219 -22.62 -20.19 -1.14
C GLU A 219 -23.78 -20.62 -2.06
N ASN A 220 -23.82 -21.92 -2.37
CA ASN A 220 -24.89 -22.47 -3.20
C ASN A 220 -26.26 -22.39 -2.50
N GLY A 221 -27.21 -21.72 -3.14
CA GLY A 221 -28.61 -21.72 -2.69
C GLY A 221 -28.96 -20.63 -1.68
N GLY A 222 -28.10 -19.61 -1.51
CA GLY A 222 -28.42 -18.44 -0.68
C GLY A 222 -27.51 -17.23 -0.90
N GLY A 223 -26.22 -17.44 -1.15
CA GLY A 223 -25.23 -16.36 -1.27
C GLY A 223 -25.19 -15.72 -2.65
N ARG A 224 -24.69 -14.49 -2.69
CA ARG A 224 -24.32 -13.75 -3.90
C ARG A 224 -22.87 -13.99 -4.25
N GLY A 225 -22.54 -13.89 -5.53
CA GLY A 225 -21.15 -13.94 -5.96
C GLY A 225 -20.46 -12.63 -5.58
N GLY A 226 -19.17 -12.71 -5.24
CA GLY A 226 -18.34 -11.57 -4.92
C GLY A 226 -17.79 -10.87 -6.16
N THR A 227 -16.76 -10.06 -5.97
CA THR A 227 -16.12 -9.31 -7.06
C THR A 227 -14.66 -9.72 -7.25
N ILE A 228 -14.24 -9.76 -8.52
CA ILE A 228 -12.83 -9.86 -8.90
C ILE A 228 -12.54 -8.75 -9.90
N ASP A 229 -11.66 -7.83 -9.53
CA ASP A 229 -11.23 -6.71 -10.37
C ASP A 229 -9.71 -6.82 -10.62
N LEU A 230 -9.35 -6.94 -11.90
CA LEU A 230 -7.96 -7.01 -12.37
C LEU A 230 -7.61 -5.76 -13.17
N GLU A 231 -6.47 -5.15 -12.87
CA GLU A 231 -5.94 -4.00 -13.60
C GLU A 231 -4.46 -4.13 -13.91
N GLY A 232 -4.07 -3.79 -15.15
CA GLY A 232 -2.68 -3.83 -15.58
C GLY A 232 -2.48 -3.22 -16.96
N CYS A 233 -1.24 -3.23 -17.42
CA CYS A 233 -0.88 -2.78 -18.76
C CYS A 233 -1.29 -3.80 -19.82
N ASN A 234 -0.58 -4.92 -19.85
CA ASN A 234 -1.09 -6.13 -20.48
C ASN A 234 -1.68 -7.02 -19.39
N VAL A 235 -2.98 -7.34 -19.50
CA VAL A 235 -3.60 -8.30 -18.59
C VAL A 235 -3.78 -9.64 -19.31
N THR A 236 -3.10 -10.67 -18.80
CA THR A 236 -3.15 -12.03 -19.34
C THR A 236 -3.83 -12.97 -18.35
N LEU A 237 -5.01 -13.47 -18.71
CA LEU A 237 -5.57 -14.67 -18.09
C LEU A 237 -5.12 -15.89 -18.89
N ALA A 238 -4.08 -16.57 -18.40
CA ALA A 238 -3.48 -17.72 -19.08
C ALA A 238 -4.47 -18.88 -19.20
N ALA A 239 -4.15 -19.89 -20.04
CA ALA A 239 -5.05 -21.03 -20.29
C ALA A 239 -5.40 -21.84 -19.02
N THR A 240 -4.53 -21.81 -18.01
CA THR A 240 -4.75 -22.41 -16.69
C THR A 240 -5.45 -21.48 -15.71
N GLY A 241 -5.44 -20.17 -15.98
CA GLY A 241 -6.06 -19.15 -15.14
C GLY A 241 -7.58 -19.25 -15.14
N THR A 242 -8.19 -19.03 -13.98
CA THR A 242 -9.65 -19.02 -13.82
C THR A 242 -10.09 -17.88 -12.92
N LEU A 243 -11.08 -17.10 -13.34
CA LEU A 243 -11.84 -16.18 -12.50
C LEU A 243 -13.21 -16.79 -12.22
N ASP A 244 -13.59 -16.93 -10.95
CA ASP A 244 -14.84 -17.56 -10.56
C ASP A 244 -15.56 -16.78 -9.44
N THR A 245 -16.58 -16.04 -9.85
CA THR A 245 -17.54 -15.29 -9.02
C THR A 245 -18.96 -15.82 -9.26
N ARG A 246 -19.10 -17.15 -9.31
CA ARG A 246 -20.43 -17.76 -9.43
C ARG A 246 -21.33 -17.40 -8.24
N GLN A 247 -22.63 -17.58 -8.47
CA GLN A 247 -23.78 -17.05 -7.72
C GLN A 247 -24.27 -15.66 -8.19
N PRO A 248 -25.57 -15.34 -8.00
CA PRO A 248 -26.16 -14.09 -8.48
C PRO A 248 -25.35 -12.87 -8.05
N GLU A 249 -25.34 -11.81 -8.87
CA GLU A 249 -24.62 -10.55 -8.63
C GLU A 249 -23.09 -10.63 -8.71
N GLY A 250 -22.48 -11.82 -8.74
CA GLY A 250 -21.03 -11.95 -8.86
C GLY A 250 -20.48 -11.37 -10.17
N ARG A 251 -19.32 -10.71 -10.08
CA ARG A 251 -18.74 -9.94 -11.18
C ARG A 251 -17.24 -10.17 -11.34
N ASN A 252 -16.79 -10.29 -12.58
CA ASN A 252 -15.37 -10.18 -12.92
C ASN A 252 -15.15 -8.97 -13.83
N THR A 253 -14.23 -8.08 -13.47
CA THR A 253 -13.79 -6.96 -14.31
C THR A 253 -12.31 -7.13 -14.65
N ILE A 254 -11.96 -6.94 -15.92
CA ILE A 254 -10.56 -6.81 -16.35
C ILE A 254 -10.39 -5.47 -17.03
N THR A 255 -9.47 -4.67 -16.52
CA THR A 255 -9.06 -3.39 -17.09
C THR A 255 -7.65 -3.53 -17.65
N GLY A 256 -7.50 -3.42 -18.97
CA GLY A 256 -6.21 -3.49 -19.65
C GLY A 256 -5.91 -2.20 -20.39
N ARG A 257 -4.80 -1.55 -20.03
CA ARG A 257 -4.40 -0.26 -20.62
C ARG A 257 -3.72 -0.39 -21.98
N THR A 258 -3.10 -1.53 -22.28
CA THR A 258 -2.49 -1.84 -23.58
C THR A 258 -3.18 -3.00 -24.26
N THR A 259 -3.18 -4.19 -23.63
CA THR A 259 -3.87 -5.39 -24.16
C THR A 259 -4.60 -6.17 -23.07
N ILE A 260 -5.64 -6.92 -23.48
CA ILE A 260 -6.27 -7.95 -22.65
C ILE A 260 -6.23 -9.26 -23.44
N THR A 261 -5.66 -10.31 -22.85
CA THR A 261 -5.64 -11.66 -23.42
C THR A 261 -6.29 -12.65 -22.47
N ILE A 262 -7.35 -13.31 -22.93
CA ILE A 262 -8.09 -14.32 -22.15
C ILE A 262 -8.00 -15.67 -22.86
N ALA A 263 -7.08 -16.51 -22.40
CA ALA A 263 -6.97 -17.91 -22.80
C ALA A 263 -7.64 -18.86 -21.80
N GLY A 264 -7.81 -18.42 -20.54
CA GLY A 264 -8.38 -19.19 -19.45
C GLY A 264 -9.91 -19.18 -19.38
N THR A 265 -10.42 -19.30 -18.15
CA THR A 265 -11.87 -19.35 -17.87
C THR A 265 -12.33 -18.18 -17.02
N MET A 266 -13.41 -17.53 -17.41
CA MET A 266 -14.11 -16.54 -16.57
C MET A 266 -15.55 -17.01 -16.35
N GLN A 267 -15.94 -17.12 -15.08
CA GLN A 267 -17.29 -17.51 -14.67
C GLN A 267 -17.81 -16.49 -13.67
N ALA A 268 -18.96 -15.90 -13.97
CA ALA A 268 -19.67 -15.00 -13.08
C ALA A 268 -21.14 -15.39 -13.05
N GLY A 269 -21.83 -15.24 -11.91
CA GLY A 269 -23.29 -15.38 -11.90
C GLY A 269 -24.03 -14.10 -12.31
N GLY A 270 -23.37 -12.94 -12.21
CA GLY A 270 -23.85 -11.65 -12.69
C GLY A 270 -23.27 -11.27 -14.05
N ALA A 271 -22.08 -10.68 -14.09
CA ALA A 271 -21.49 -10.13 -15.31
C ALA A 271 -19.97 -10.30 -15.41
N ASN A 272 -19.47 -10.39 -16.64
CA ASN A 272 -18.05 -10.20 -16.94
C ASN A 272 -17.91 -8.89 -17.71
N THR A 273 -16.93 -8.07 -17.37
CA THR A 273 -16.68 -6.77 -18.02
C THR A 273 -15.21 -6.66 -18.41
N LEU A 274 -14.94 -6.25 -19.64
CA LEU A 274 -13.60 -5.95 -20.13
C LEU A 274 -13.53 -4.47 -20.51
N ARG A 275 -12.68 -3.70 -19.83
CA ARG A 275 -12.43 -2.29 -20.12
C ARG A 275 -11.05 -2.16 -20.73
N TYR A 276 -10.95 -1.63 -21.95
CA TYR A 276 -9.67 -1.53 -22.66
C TYR A 276 -9.46 -0.14 -23.24
N ARG A 277 -8.19 0.27 -23.40
CA ARG A 277 -7.84 1.54 -24.04
C ARG A 277 -7.35 1.37 -25.46
N GLU A 278 -6.26 0.63 -25.66
CA GLU A 278 -5.54 0.64 -26.94
C GLU A 278 -5.96 -0.50 -27.88
N THR A 279 -5.83 -1.75 -27.42
CA THR A 279 -6.05 -2.92 -28.28
C THR A 279 -7.31 -3.67 -27.86
N LEU A 280 -8.14 -4.01 -28.85
CA LEU A 280 -9.34 -4.82 -28.63
C LEU A 280 -8.98 -6.16 -27.93
N PRO A 281 -9.73 -6.59 -26.89
CA PRO A 281 -9.43 -7.81 -26.16
C PRO A 281 -9.41 -9.08 -27.03
N LEU A 282 -8.42 -9.94 -26.81
CA LEU A 282 -8.29 -11.24 -27.47
C LEU A 282 -8.82 -12.35 -26.56
N ILE A 283 -9.98 -12.91 -26.90
CA ILE A 283 -10.60 -14.02 -26.15
C ILE A 283 -10.46 -15.32 -26.95
N THR A 284 -9.68 -16.26 -26.41
CA THR A 284 -9.53 -17.63 -26.93
C THR A 284 -10.03 -18.69 -25.95
N GLY A 285 -10.23 -18.32 -24.69
CA GLY A 285 -10.78 -19.15 -23.61
C GLY A 285 -12.31 -19.13 -23.52
N SER A 286 -12.82 -19.46 -22.33
CA SER A 286 -14.26 -19.57 -22.04
C SER A 286 -14.73 -18.49 -21.07
N VAL A 287 -15.65 -17.64 -21.48
CA VAL A 287 -16.22 -16.56 -20.64
C VAL A 287 -17.73 -16.75 -20.52
N THR A 288 -18.24 -16.87 -19.29
CA THR A 288 -19.68 -17.10 -19.02
C THR A 288 -20.16 -16.27 -17.83
N PRO A 289 -21.19 -15.42 -17.98
CA PRO A 289 -21.81 -15.01 -19.25
C PRO A 289 -20.82 -14.29 -20.18
N PRO A 290 -21.11 -14.14 -21.49
CA PRO A 290 -20.27 -13.35 -22.40
C PRO A 290 -19.96 -11.96 -21.83
N PRO A 291 -18.75 -11.42 -22.05
CA PRO A 291 -18.38 -10.17 -21.43
C PRO A 291 -19.01 -8.97 -22.11
N GLU A 292 -19.33 -7.94 -21.33
CA GLU A 292 -19.49 -6.59 -21.83
C GLU A 292 -18.11 -6.01 -22.14
N VAL A 293 -17.89 -5.52 -23.36
CA VAL A 293 -16.60 -4.98 -23.81
C VAL A 293 -16.74 -3.48 -23.99
N ILE A 294 -15.92 -2.71 -23.27
CA ILE A 294 -15.99 -1.26 -23.15
C ILE A 294 -14.64 -0.67 -23.55
N GLU A 295 -14.62 0.20 -24.54
CA GLU A 295 -13.47 1.05 -24.84
C GLU A 295 -13.49 2.25 -23.91
N ASP A 296 -12.42 2.45 -23.16
CA ASP A 296 -12.28 3.51 -22.17
C ASP A 296 -11.02 4.34 -22.45
N PRO A 297 -11.16 5.48 -23.16
CA PRO A 297 -10.03 6.32 -23.51
C PRO A 297 -9.47 7.13 -22.34
N THR A 298 -10.14 7.11 -21.17
CA THR A 298 -9.71 7.84 -19.98
C THR A 298 -8.74 7.04 -19.09
N LEU A 299 -8.50 5.76 -19.42
CA LEU A 299 -7.50 4.97 -18.74
C LEU A 299 -6.09 5.52 -19.00
N CYS A 300 -5.26 5.52 -17.97
CA CYS A 300 -3.89 6.00 -18.06
C CYS A 300 -3.03 5.18 -19.03
N ALA A 301 -1.93 5.75 -19.51
CA ALA A 301 -0.99 4.99 -20.34
C ALA A 301 -0.17 4.07 -19.45
N CYS A 302 0.59 3.19 -20.08
CA CYS A 302 1.49 2.27 -19.40
C CYS A 302 2.96 2.57 -19.57
N THR A 303 3.29 3.50 -20.47
CA THR A 303 4.59 4.13 -20.39
C THR A 303 4.63 4.91 -19.07
N ASP A 304 5.69 4.70 -18.31
CA ASP A 304 5.97 5.26 -16.99
C ASP A 304 7.50 5.46 -16.97
N ALA A 305 7.92 6.65 -17.41
CA ALA A 305 9.30 6.93 -17.75
C ALA A 305 10.20 7.12 -16.52
N ASP A 306 9.67 7.62 -15.41
CA ASP A 306 10.39 7.84 -14.17
C ASP A 306 10.23 6.70 -13.14
N GLY A 307 9.22 5.85 -13.32
CA GLY A 307 9.01 4.65 -12.54
C GLY A 307 8.27 4.81 -11.23
N ASP A 308 7.44 5.84 -11.11
CA ASP A 308 6.76 6.19 -9.86
C ASP A 308 5.39 5.51 -9.69
N GLY A 309 4.91 4.84 -10.75
CA GLY A 309 3.63 4.12 -10.78
C GLY A 309 2.45 4.91 -11.35
N ALA A 310 2.63 6.18 -11.69
CA ALA A 310 1.76 6.92 -12.58
C ALA A 310 2.24 6.68 -14.02
N GLY A 311 1.32 6.35 -14.93
CA GLY A 311 1.71 6.27 -16.35
C GLY A 311 1.77 7.66 -16.96
N ASP A 312 2.80 7.97 -17.76
CA ASP A 312 3.14 9.28 -18.37
C ASP A 312 1.94 10.14 -18.83
N ALA A 313 0.85 9.50 -19.29
CA ALA A 313 -0.34 10.21 -19.76
C ALA A 313 -1.26 10.74 -18.64
N CYS A 314 -1.04 10.29 -17.41
CA CYS A 314 -1.72 10.69 -16.18
C CYS A 314 -0.72 11.12 -15.10
N ASP A 315 0.56 11.16 -15.44
CA ASP A 315 1.62 11.61 -14.58
C ASP A 315 1.77 13.12 -14.76
N ASN A 316 1.61 13.88 -13.68
CA ASN A 316 1.82 15.32 -13.68
C ASN A 316 3.31 15.71 -13.64
N CYS A 317 4.22 14.74 -13.44
CA CYS A 317 5.66 14.88 -13.59
C CYS A 317 6.31 13.68 -14.31
N PRO A 318 6.07 13.45 -15.62
CA PRO A 318 6.51 12.23 -16.34
C PRO A 318 7.99 11.84 -16.28
N ASP A 319 8.87 12.75 -15.85
CA ASP A 319 10.31 12.56 -15.77
C ASP A 319 10.84 12.62 -14.31
N VAL A 320 9.98 12.84 -13.31
CA VAL A 320 10.35 13.06 -11.90
C VAL A 320 9.39 12.34 -10.96
N ALA A 321 9.86 11.21 -10.42
CA ALA A 321 9.02 10.32 -9.65
C ALA A 321 8.31 10.99 -8.46
N ASN A 322 6.98 11.04 -8.52
CA ASN A 322 6.08 11.58 -7.51
C ASN A 322 4.82 10.70 -7.37
N PRO A 323 4.93 9.51 -6.73
CA PRO A 323 3.84 8.53 -6.69
C PRO A 323 2.50 9.03 -6.10
N ASP A 324 2.54 10.11 -5.31
CA ASP A 324 1.35 10.74 -4.72
C ASP A 324 0.65 11.74 -5.66
N GLN A 325 1.29 12.09 -6.77
CA GLN A 325 0.77 12.95 -7.83
C GLN A 325 0.23 14.28 -7.27
N SER A 326 0.93 14.84 -6.29
CA SER A 326 0.58 16.13 -5.67
C SER A 326 0.69 17.25 -6.69
N ASP A 327 -0.31 18.12 -6.73
CA ASP A 327 -0.45 19.30 -7.59
C ASP A 327 -1.29 20.32 -6.79
N MET A 328 -0.60 21.21 -6.08
CA MET A 328 -1.18 22.07 -5.06
C MET A 328 -2.03 23.20 -5.65
N ASP A 329 -1.62 23.75 -6.77
CA ASP A 329 -2.28 24.89 -7.41
C ASP A 329 -3.27 24.47 -8.53
N GLY A 330 -3.23 23.20 -8.93
CA GLY A 330 -4.17 22.58 -9.86
C GLY A 330 -3.89 22.91 -11.33
N ASP A 331 -2.64 23.17 -11.67
CA ASP A 331 -2.23 23.57 -13.02
C ASP A 331 -1.86 22.39 -13.94
N THR A 332 -1.90 21.16 -13.40
CA THR A 332 -1.55 19.87 -14.03
C THR A 332 -0.07 19.51 -14.08
N ILE A 333 0.80 20.33 -13.49
CA ILE A 333 2.22 20.03 -13.24
C ILE A 333 2.36 19.64 -11.77
N GLY A 334 3.10 18.57 -11.48
CA GLY A 334 3.22 18.10 -10.10
C GLY A 334 4.18 18.95 -9.27
N ASP A 335 3.93 19.04 -7.97
CA ASP A 335 4.71 19.89 -7.03
C ASP A 335 6.24 19.65 -7.10
N LEU A 336 6.67 18.44 -7.50
CA LEU A 336 8.10 18.09 -7.61
C LEU A 336 8.79 18.58 -8.90
N CYS A 337 8.02 18.85 -9.95
CA CYS A 337 8.53 19.34 -11.22
C CYS A 337 7.97 20.72 -11.61
N ASP A 338 7.16 21.32 -10.74
CA ASP A 338 6.63 22.66 -10.87
C ASP A 338 7.64 23.71 -10.40
N ASN A 339 7.94 24.69 -11.26
CA ASN A 339 8.81 25.82 -10.94
C ASN A 339 8.10 26.95 -10.18
N CYS A 340 6.78 26.86 -9.95
CA CYS A 340 6.01 27.72 -9.06
C CYS A 340 4.89 26.96 -8.31
N PRO A 341 5.19 26.03 -7.37
CA PRO A 341 4.23 25.10 -6.76
C PRO A 341 2.98 25.68 -6.05
N GLU A 342 2.93 27.00 -5.84
CA GLU A 342 1.79 27.69 -5.22
C GLU A 342 0.99 28.54 -6.22
N THR A 343 1.42 28.67 -7.48
CA THR A 343 0.85 29.61 -8.46
C THR A 343 0.79 29.03 -9.87
N ALA A 344 -0.43 28.65 -10.28
CA ALA A 344 -0.68 27.94 -11.53
C ALA A 344 -0.04 28.57 -12.78
N ASN A 345 0.86 27.82 -13.42
CA ASN A 345 1.54 28.13 -14.66
C ASN A 345 1.81 26.87 -15.50
N PRO A 346 0.78 26.33 -16.20
CA PRO A 346 0.91 25.05 -16.92
C PRO A 346 1.96 25.04 -18.05
N ASP A 347 2.48 26.19 -18.44
CA ASP A 347 3.51 26.34 -19.47
C ASP A 347 4.94 26.33 -18.90
N GLN A 348 5.10 26.40 -17.57
CA GLN A 348 6.37 26.31 -16.85
C GLN A 348 7.45 27.23 -17.44
N THR A 349 7.03 28.42 -17.89
CA THR A 349 7.95 29.41 -18.46
C THR A 349 8.87 29.94 -17.35
N ASP A 350 10.17 29.95 -17.64
CA ASP A 350 11.27 30.47 -16.81
C ASP A 350 12.19 31.26 -17.76
N GLY A 351 12.22 32.58 -17.62
CA GLY A 351 12.81 33.49 -18.60
C GLY A 351 14.33 33.64 -18.50
N ASP A 352 14.87 33.54 -17.30
CA ASP A 352 16.31 33.66 -17.03
C ASP A 352 16.99 32.34 -16.65
N GLY A 353 16.22 31.29 -16.35
CA GLY A 353 16.68 29.92 -16.19
C GLY A 353 17.18 29.59 -14.78
N ASP A 354 16.68 30.28 -13.75
CA ASP A 354 17.10 30.09 -12.36
C ASP A 354 16.33 28.99 -11.61
N GLY A 355 15.28 28.44 -12.24
CA GLY A 355 14.43 27.39 -11.68
C GLY A 355 13.13 27.88 -11.05
N PHE A 356 12.86 29.19 -11.06
CA PHE A 356 11.58 29.78 -10.69
C PHE A 356 10.82 30.20 -11.94
N GLY A 357 9.52 29.90 -11.97
CA GLY A 357 8.70 30.29 -13.11
C GLY A 357 8.41 31.79 -13.12
N SER A 358 8.23 32.37 -14.30
CA SER A 358 7.98 33.81 -14.52
C SER A 358 6.74 34.36 -13.76
N VAL A 359 5.88 33.48 -13.20
CA VAL A 359 4.70 33.87 -12.42
C VAL A 359 5.01 34.06 -10.93
N CYS A 360 6.03 33.39 -10.40
CA CYS A 360 6.48 33.50 -9.02
C CYS A 360 7.84 34.19 -8.88
N ASP A 361 8.56 34.37 -9.99
CA ASP A 361 9.73 35.23 -10.09
C ASP A 361 9.34 36.70 -10.36
N CYS A 362 9.91 37.61 -9.57
CA CYS A 362 9.70 39.05 -9.68
C CYS A 362 10.61 39.72 -10.73
N ASN A 363 11.63 39.05 -11.26
CA ASN A 363 12.50 39.55 -12.33
C ASN A 363 13.05 38.47 -13.28
N ASP A 364 12.20 38.08 -14.24
CA ASP A 364 12.42 37.11 -15.32
C ASP A 364 13.54 37.47 -16.35
N GLU A 365 14.41 38.44 -16.05
CA GLU A 365 15.59 38.81 -16.83
C GLU A 365 16.91 38.67 -16.04
N ASP A 366 16.88 38.28 -14.76
CA ASP A 366 18.03 38.28 -13.85
C ASP A 366 17.98 37.11 -12.84
N ASP A 367 18.74 36.05 -13.14
CA ASP A 367 18.85 34.79 -12.38
C ASP A 367 19.30 34.91 -10.91
N THR A 368 19.54 36.14 -10.43
CA THR A 368 19.92 36.45 -9.05
C THR A 368 18.80 37.05 -8.21
N ILE A 369 17.63 37.31 -8.79
CA ILE A 369 16.46 37.89 -8.12
C ILE A 369 15.32 36.89 -8.27
N ASN A 370 14.98 36.18 -7.19
CA ASN A 370 13.97 35.13 -7.17
C ASN A 370 13.54 34.78 -5.74
N PRO A 371 12.44 34.02 -5.53
CA PRO A 371 11.92 33.70 -4.20
C PRO A 371 12.88 33.06 -3.18
N ASP A 372 13.94 32.40 -3.63
CA ASP A 372 14.94 31.77 -2.75
C ASP A 372 16.23 32.60 -2.61
N ALA A 373 16.34 33.73 -3.30
CA ALA A 373 17.51 34.58 -3.27
C ALA A 373 17.65 35.27 -1.89
N PRO A 374 18.89 35.61 -1.47
CA PRO A 374 19.08 36.41 -0.27
C PRO A 374 18.80 37.89 -0.54
N GLU A 375 18.06 38.55 0.35
CA GLU A 375 17.89 40.01 0.31
C GLU A 375 19.21 40.78 0.49
N PHE A 376 19.49 41.73 -0.41
CA PHE A 376 20.63 42.63 -0.35
C PHE A 376 20.24 44.05 0.08
N CYS A 377 20.32 44.31 1.38
CA CYS A 377 19.95 45.62 1.92
C CYS A 377 20.66 46.84 1.30
N ASP A 378 19.89 47.91 1.17
CA ASP A 378 20.25 49.25 0.67
C ASP A 378 20.54 49.29 -0.85
N ASP A 379 20.08 48.32 -1.64
CA ASP A 379 20.21 48.30 -3.10
C ASP A 379 18.93 48.74 -3.85
N GLY A 380 17.79 48.77 -3.16
CA GLY A 380 16.49 49.22 -3.69
C GLY A 380 15.75 48.18 -4.52
N ILE A 381 16.14 46.91 -4.44
CA ILE A 381 15.55 45.77 -5.15
C ILE A 381 14.88 44.87 -4.11
N ASP A 382 13.83 44.16 -4.53
CA ASP A 382 13.24 43.05 -3.77
C ASP A 382 13.93 41.79 -4.32
N ASN A 383 15.03 41.36 -3.70
CA ASN A 383 15.83 40.27 -4.28
C ASN A 383 15.16 38.91 -4.07
N ASP A 384 14.44 38.75 -2.96
CA ASP A 384 13.82 37.48 -2.57
C ASP A 384 12.31 37.40 -2.90
N CYS A 385 11.80 38.37 -3.65
CA CYS A 385 10.44 38.45 -4.15
C CYS A 385 9.35 38.32 -3.06
N ASP A 386 9.63 38.69 -1.81
CA ASP A 386 8.67 38.61 -0.70
C ASP A 386 7.66 39.78 -0.69
N GLY A 387 7.87 40.76 -1.57
CA GLY A 387 7.05 41.97 -1.72
C GLY A 387 7.51 43.14 -0.87
N SER A 388 8.63 43.01 -0.15
CA SER A 388 9.28 44.04 0.65
C SER A 388 10.58 44.48 -0.01
N ILE A 389 11.07 45.67 0.35
CA ILE A 389 12.35 46.18 -0.16
C ILE A 389 13.19 46.70 1.00
N ASP A 390 14.47 46.34 1.04
CA ASP A 390 15.47 46.92 1.94
C ASP A 390 14.97 47.07 3.40
N ALA A 391 14.87 48.30 3.90
CA ALA A 391 14.51 48.62 5.27
C ALA A 391 13.04 48.31 5.64
N GLU A 392 12.20 47.98 4.66
CA GLU A 392 10.83 47.50 4.89
C GLU A 392 10.76 45.96 5.02
N ASP A 393 11.81 45.26 4.59
CA ASP A 393 11.98 43.81 4.73
C ASP A 393 12.49 43.43 6.14
N GLU A 394 11.92 42.36 6.70
CA GLU A 394 12.31 41.76 7.98
C GLU A 394 13.71 41.11 7.94
N LEU A 395 14.15 40.63 6.77
CA LEU A 395 15.48 40.06 6.54
C LEU A 395 16.59 41.12 6.49
N CYS A 396 16.22 42.39 6.37
CA CYS A 396 17.12 43.52 6.48
C CYS A 396 17.05 44.19 7.87
N PRO A 397 17.85 43.75 8.85
CA PRO A 397 17.89 44.38 10.15
C PRO A 397 18.44 45.80 10.00
N SER A 398 17.52 46.76 9.97
CA SER A 398 17.78 48.17 9.74
C SER A 398 19.11 48.68 10.31
N CYS A 399 19.88 49.38 9.49
CA CYS A 399 20.85 50.36 9.95
C CYS A 399 20.13 51.56 10.61
N SER A 400 19.31 51.34 11.63
CA SER A 400 18.73 52.38 12.49
C SER A 400 19.43 52.45 13.84
N ALA A 401 20.76 52.58 13.83
CA ALA A 401 21.45 53.26 14.91
C ALA A 401 21.23 54.78 14.77
N LYS A 402 20.02 55.27 15.09
CA LYS A 402 19.84 56.68 15.45
C LYS A 402 20.64 56.94 16.72
N ILE A 403 21.89 57.41 16.56
CA ILE A 403 22.62 58.06 17.66
C ILE A 403 21.92 59.40 17.92
N SER A 404 20.87 59.37 18.73
CA SER A 404 20.36 60.54 19.44
C SER A 404 20.64 60.31 20.91
N GLY A 405 21.72 60.93 21.40
CA GLY A 405 22.02 60.92 22.82
C GLY A 405 20.96 61.69 23.59
N GLN A 406 20.30 61.02 24.53
CA GLN A 406 20.01 61.54 25.87
C GLN A 406 19.86 60.35 26.83
N GLY A 407 20.60 60.40 27.92
CA GLY A 407 20.80 59.29 28.85
C GLY A 407 19.57 58.88 29.65
N GLY A 408 19.57 57.63 30.08
CA GLY A 408 18.60 57.09 31.03
C GLY A 408 18.86 55.61 31.24
N VAL A 409 19.52 55.27 32.36
CA VAL A 409 19.79 53.90 32.81
C VAL A 409 18.51 53.14 33.14
N SER A 410 18.42 51.83 32.81
CA SER A 410 17.70 50.81 33.57
C SER A 410 17.89 49.38 33.01
N PRO A 411 17.59 48.32 33.79
CA PRO A 411 18.54 47.23 34.01
C PRO A 411 18.14 45.87 33.39
N LEU A 412 19.15 44.99 33.33
CA LEU A 412 19.12 43.52 33.53
C LEU A 412 17.76 42.82 33.42
N PHE A 413 17.61 41.94 32.41
CA PHE A 413 16.78 40.74 32.56
C PHE A 413 17.43 39.52 31.88
N PHE A 414 17.30 38.39 32.57
CA PHE A 414 17.95 37.09 32.39
C PHE A 414 17.56 36.39 31.09
N LEU A 415 18.55 35.85 30.35
CA LEU A 415 18.39 34.81 29.34
C LEU A 415 18.56 33.44 30.00
N LEU A 416 17.51 32.63 30.00
CA LEU A 416 17.57 31.20 30.32
C LEU A 416 17.82 30.44 29.00
N PHE A 417 18.97 29.78 28.90
CA PHE A 417 19.27 28.82 27.84
C PHE A 417 18.56 27.48 28.11
N LEU A 418 17.87 26.95 27.10
CA LEU A 418 17.48 25.54 26.99
C LEU A 418 17.76 25.08 25.56
N PRO A 419 18.56 24.01 25.34
CA PRO A 419 18.76 23.43 24.01
C PRO A 419 17.62 22.47 23.67
N ILE A 420 17.17 22.55 22.41
CA ILE A 420 16.21 21.65 21.78
C ILE A 420 16.95 20.33 21.45
N ILE A 421 16.50 19.22 22.02
CA ILE A 421 16.79 17.87 21.53
C ILE A 421 15.55 17.43 20.77
N GLY A 422 15.69 17.24 19.45
CA GLY A 422 14.64 16.70 18.60
C GLY A 422 14.41 15.22 18.92
N SER A 423 13.15 14.89 19.21
CA SER A 423 12.66 13.51 19.27
C SER A 423 11.57 13.40 18.20
N ARG A 424 11.85 12.69 17.11
CA ARG A 424 10.83 12.24 16.15
C ARG A 424 9.96 11.22 16.90
N TYR A 425 8.68 11.54 17.08
CA TYR A 425 7.67 10.59 17.51
C TYR A 425 6.95 10.11 16.25
N LEU A 426 7.11 8.82 15.94
CA LEU A 426 6.22 8.10 15.02
C LEU A 426 4.82 8.06 15.66
N LEU A 427 3.84 8.62 14.97
CA LEU A 427 2.42 8.51 15.30
C LEU A 427 1.86 7.26 14.60
N HIS A 428 1.86 6.13 15.29
CA HIS A 428 0.98 5.01 14.91
C HIS A 428 -0.48 5.42 15.17
N ARG A 429 -1.27 5.54 14.10
CA ARG A 429 -2.73 5.66 14.21
C ARG A 429 -3.29 4.31 14.64
N ARG A 430 -3.59 4.17 15.92
CA ARG A 430 -4.56 3.16 16.40
C ARG A 430 -5.91 3.44 15.74
N ARG A 431 -6.35 2.59 14.81
CA ARG A 431 -7.79 2.45 14.53
C ARG A 431 -8.38 1.52 15.59
N SER A 432 -8.85 2.10 16.67
CA SER A 432 -9.82 1.43 17.55
C SER A 432 -11.20 1.57 16.91
N HIS A 433 -11.83 0.49 16.46
CA HIS A 433 -13.27 0.43 16.19
C HIS A 433 -13.90 -0.73 16.99
N PRO A 434 -15.21 -0.63 17.30
CA PRO A 434 -15.80 -0.92 18.61
C PRO A 434 -15.98 -2.38 18.99
#